data_AF-A0A847BS69-F1
#
_entry.id   AF-A0A847BS69-F1
#
_cell.length_a   1.000
_cell.length_b   1.000
_cell.length_c   1.000
_cell.angle_alpha   90.00
_cell.angle_beta   90.00
_cell.angle_gamma   90.00
#
_symmetry.space_group_name_H-M   'P 1'
#
loop_
_entity.id
_entity.type
_entity.pdbx_description
1 polymer ?
#
loop_
_entity_poly.entity_id
_entity_poly.type
_entity_poly.pdbx_seq_one_letter_code
_entity_poly.pdbx_strand_id
1 'polypeptide(L)'
;MFKELLLVFFITLVLYGILNLLFFSKESEEKPKEQKKKKSSIFKEPEAVVEKEPPLSQPLPAEEVKYWLYDSPKEILSAYKSIVHNNLWVNESFHSCFYHFLIFIFENKFAIVDKNTEVLNISIKNKDATINNSQAFQVYDVTDLLRTIFFEITNKISSFNKEYAQKLAIAIIIVVLRKTLQLEAFSKDIDALLKKYQFQEDILDIVLLIENKDKRFDFINQEFDDTFKKVKTTSFTVTNNKLPSKISTKLPEKQLMYLSSMHFTDLLFY
;
A
#
# COMPACT_ATOMS: atom_id res chain seq x y z
N MET A 1 -14.50 -2.19 55.24
CA MET A 1 -13.33 -2.41 54.37
C MET A 1 -13.68 -2.84 52.94
N PHE A 2 -14.23 -4.04 52.66
CA PHE A 2 -14.50 -4.47 51.27
C PHE A 2 -15.57 -3.64 50.55
N LYS A 3 -16.64 -3.23 51.26
CA LYS A 3 -17.71 -2.39 50.70
C LYS A 3 -17.23 -0.96 50.36
N GLU A 4 -16.29 -0.42 51.14
CA GLU A 4 -15.70 0.90 50.89
C GLU A 4 -14.76 0.87 49.69
N LEU A 5 -13.99 -0.23 49.52
CA LEU A 5 -13.11 -0.40 48.36
C LEU A 5 -13.90 -0.51 47.05
N LEU A 6 -15.05 -1.19 47.08
CA LEU A 6 -15.91 -1.35 45.91
C LEU A 6 -16.59 -0.03 45.50
N LEU A 7 -16.93 0.81 46.50
CA LEU A 7 -17.48 2.15 46.27
C LEU A 7 -16.45 3.06 45.58
N VAL A 8 -15.20 3.05 46.07
CA VAL A 8 -14.11 3.85 45.48
C VAL A 8 -13.83 3.40 44.05
N PHE A 9 -13.78 2.10 43.79
CA PHE A 9 -13.58 1.55 42.45
C PHE A 9 -14.69 1.97 41.47
N PHE A 10 -15.95 1.93 41.92
CA PHE A 10 -17.08 2.35 41.10
C PHE A 10 -17.04 3.85 40.78
N ILE A 11 -16.70 4.69 41.77
CA ILE A 11 -16.55 6.14 41.57
C ILE A 11 -15.42 6.44 40.56
N THR A 12 -14.29 5.73 40.64
CA THR A 12 -13.19 5.90 39.68
C THR A 12 -13.56 5.49 38.25
N LEU A 13 -14.35 4.44 38.07
CA LEU A 13 -14.86 4.01 36.76
C LEU A 13 -15.82 5.03 36.15
N VAL A 14 -16.70 5.60 36.96
CA VAL A 14 -17.65 6.63 36.52
C VAL A 14 -16.90 7.92 36.14
N LEU A 15 -15.94 8.36 36.95
CA LEU A 15 -15.09 9.52 36.65
C LEU A 15 -14.27 9.31 35.36
N TYR A 16 -13.69 8.12 35.18
CA TYR A 16 -12.96 7.76 33.96
C TYR A 16 -13.88 7.78 32.74
N GLY A 17 -15.10 7.24 32.84
CA GLY A 17 -16.10 7.28 31.78
C GLY A 17 -16.48 8.70 31.36
N ILE A 18 -16.69 9.60 32.33
CA ILE A 18 -17.04 11.01 32.08
C ILE A 18 -15.86 11.76 31.43
N LEU A 19 -14.63 11.52 31.91
CA LEU A 19 -13.43 12.11 31.31
C LEU A 19 -13.23 11.68 29.85
N ASN A 20 -13.44 10.39 29.54
CA ASN A 20 -13.31 9.88 28.19
C ASN A 20 -14.38 10.47 27.24
N LEU A 21 -15.60 10.67 27.75
CA LEU A 21 -16.71 11.26 26.99
C LEU A 21 -16.49 12.76 26.72
N LEU A 22 -15.90 13.48 27.67
CA LEU A 22 -15.53 14.89 27.49
C LEU A 22 -14.32 15.08 26.57
N PHE A 23 -13.36 14.15 26.57
CA PHE A 23 -12.22 14.18 25.65
C PHE A 23 -12.66 13.93 24.21
N PHE A 24 -13.56 12.95 23.99
CA PHE A 24 -14.16 12.69 22.66
C PHE A 24 -15.10 13.81 22.19
N SER A 25 -15.79 14.50 23.10
CA SER A 25 -16.69 15.59 22.73
C SER A 25 -15.97 16.88 22.33
N LYS A 26 -14.71 17.07 22.75
CA LYS A 26 -13.93 18.30 22.44
C LYS A 26 -13.30 18.30 21.05
N GLU A 27 -13.20 17.14 20.40
CA GLU A 27 -12.60 17.03 19.06
C GLU A 27 -13.64 17.21 17.93
N SER A 28 -14.93 17.39 18.26
CA SER A 28 -16.03 17.39 17.28
C SER A 28 -16.74 18.74 17.07
N GLU A 29 -16.26 19.85 17.62
CA GLU A 29 -16.89 21.17 17.41
C GLU A 29 -15.99 22.17 16.66
N GLU A 30 -15.93 22.05 15.33
CA GLU A 30 -15.75 23.20 14.43
C GLU A 30 -16.36 22.96 13.01
N LYS A 31 -17.71 22.96 12.94
CA LYS A 31 -18.60 23.49 11.86
C LYS A 31 -18.55 22.88 10.39
N PRO A 32 -19.56 23.12 9.51
CA PRO A 32 -20.78 22.29 9.47
C PRO A 32 -21.34 21.88 8.07
N LYS A 33 -22.29 20.92 8.13
CA LYS A 33 -23.45 20.64 7.24
C LYS A 33 -23.32 19.74 5.99
N GLU A 34 -24.11 18.66 6.12
CA GLU A 34 -24.90 17.93 5.13
C GLU A 34 -24.20 17.06 4.09
N GLN A 35 -24.12 15.76 4.41
CA GLN A 35 -24.56 14.75 3.46
C GLN A 35 -25.18 13.54 4.19
N LYS A 36 -26.31 13.10 3.65
CA LYS A 36 -27.23 12.12 4.21
C LYS A 36 -26.55 10.76 4.38
N LYS A 37 -26.64 10.23 5.61
CA LYS A 37 -26.40 8.83 5.97
C LYS A 37 -27.10 7.88 4.98
N LYS A 38 -26.32 7.08 4.26
CA LYS A 38 -26.72 5.70 3.91
C LYS A 38 -25.87 4.77 4.76
N LYS A 39 -26.56 3.83 5.42
CA LYS A 39 -26.06 2.87 6.42
C LYS A 39 -24.66 2.36 6.07
N SER A 40 -23.73 2.49 7.02
CA SER A 40 -22.48 1.76 6.98
C SER A 40 -22.79 0.26 7.02
N SER A 41 -22.26 -0.48 6.05
CA SER A 41 -22.13 -1.91 6.19
C SER A 41 -21.15 -2.16 7.34
N ILE A 42 -21.53 -3.07 8.22
CA ILE A 42 -20.73 -3.45 9.38
C ILE A 42 -19.51 -4.19 8.82
N PHE A 43 -18.35 -3.53 8.86
CA PHE A 43 -17.03 -4.16 8.65
C PHE A 43 -16.90 -5.31 9.66
N LYS A 44 -16.99 -6.54 9.19
CA LYS A 44 -16.70 -7.73 10.01
C LYS A 44 -15.20 -7.95 10.01
N GLU A 45 -14.63 -7.97 11.19
CA GLU A 45 -13.26 -8.38 11.48
C GLU A 45 -13.03 -9.79 10.90
N PRO A 46 -12.09 -9.99 9.96
CA PRO A 46 -11.73 -11.32 9.51
C PRO A 46 -10.81 -11.94 10.56
N GLU A 47 -11.31 -12.97 11.25
CA GLU A 47 -10.48 -13.87 12.04
C GLU A 47 -9.45 -14.56 11.12
N ALA A 48 -8.20 -14.64 11.56
CA ALA A 48 -7.20 -15.49 10.93
C ALA A 48 -7.68 -16.94 11.00
N VAL A 49 -8.02 -17.54 9.86
CA VAL A 49 -8.43 -18.93 9.80
C VAL A 49 -7.18 -19.80 9.90
N VAL A 50 -6.94 -20.38 11.08
CA VAL A 50 -6.00 -21.50 11.21
C VAL A 50 -6.71 -22.75 10.70
N GLU A 51 -6.67 -22.95 9.38
CA GLU A 51 -7.10 -24.20 8.77
C GLU A 51 -6.08 -25.28 9.15
N LYS A 52 -6.52 -26.31 9.88
CA LYS A 52 -5.67 -27.44 10.25
C LYS A 52 -5.17 -28.12 8.97
N GLU A 53 -3.85 -28.23 8.83
CA GLU A 53 -3.21 -28.95 7.73
C GLU A 53 -3.83 -30.35 7.57
N PRO A 54 -4.39 -30.69 6.40
CA PRO A 54 -4.73 -32.07 6.09
C PRO A 54 -3.44 -32.89 5.96
N PRO A 55 -3.48 -34.20 6.28
CA PRO A 55 -2.28 -35.05 6.25
C PRO A 55 -1.67 -35.06 4.84
N LEU A 56 -0.34 -34.93 4.83
CA LEU A 56 0.54 -34.92 3.66
C LEU A 56 0.17 -36.02 2.65
N SER A 57 -0.64 -35.68 1.65
CA SER A 57 -0.83 -36.50 0.46
C SER A 57 0.41 -36.35 -0.42
N GLN A 58 0.89 -37.48 -0.94
CA GLN A 58 2.13 -37.60 -1.73
C GLN A 58 2.20 -36.54 -2.84
N PRO A 59 3.39 -36.03 -3.19
CA PRO A 59 3.54 -35.04 -4.26
C PRO A 59 3.16 -35.68 -5.59
N LEU A 60 1.98 -35.32 -6.11
CA LEU A 60 1.63 -35.51 -7.50
C LEU A 60 2.69 -34.77 -8.35
N PRO A 61 3.17 -35.34 -9.47
CA PRO A 61 4.06 -34.64 -10.38
C PRO A 61 3.42 -33.30 -10.75
N ALA A 62 4.16 -32.21 -10.56
CA ALA A 62 3.68 -30.86 -10.84
C ALA A 62 3.28 -30.76 -12.31
N GLU A 63 1.98 -30.87 -12.59
CA GLU A 63 1.45 -30.52 -13.91
C GLU A 63 1.80 -29.05 -14.14
N GLU A 64 2.54 -28.77 -15.22
CA GLU A 64 2.85 -27.41 -15.63
C GLU A 64 1.54 -26.73 -16.10
N VAL A 65 0.82 -26.13 -15.16
CA VAL A 65 -0.42 -25.42 -15.47
C VAL A 65 -0.06 -24.11 -16.16
N LYS A 66 -0.65 -23.89 -17.34
CA LYS A 66 -0.49 -22.65 -18.11
C LYS A 66 -1.47 -21.59 -17.63
N TYR A 67 -0.99 -20.38 -17.43
CA TYR A 67 -1.80 -19.22 -17.05
C TYR A 67 -1.57 -18.06 -18.03
N TRP A 68 -2.60 -17.25 -18.21
CA TRP A 68 -2.48 -15.98 -18.93
C TRP A 68 -1.91 -14.91 -17.99
N LEU A 69 -0.65 -14.52 -18.20
CA LEU A 69 0.09 -13.57 -17.36
C LEU A 69 0.53 -12.35 -18.16
N TYR A 70 0.79 -11.24 -17.49
CA TYR A 70 1.37 -10.08 -18.16
C TYR A 70 2.89 -10.23 -18.29
N ASP A 71 3.42 -9.93 -19.47
CA ASP A 71 4.86 -9.72 -19.62
C ASP A 71 5.24 -8.40 -18.95
N SER A 72 6.10 -8.48 -17.93
CA SER A 72 6.35 -7.40 -17.00
C SER A 72 7.79 -6.89 -17.12
N PRO A 73 8.02 -5.56 -17.14
CA PRO A 73 9.35 -4.99 -17.00
C PRO A 73 10.09 -5.56 -15.80
N LYS A 74 11.41 -5.74 -15.92
CA LYS A 74 12.24 -6.37 -14.88
C LYS A 74 12.10 -5.68 -13.52
N GLU A 75 11.89 -4.38 -13.54
CA GLU A 75 11.78 -3.49 -12.40
C GLU A 75 10.54 -3.80 -11.54
N ILE A 76 9.39 -4.08 -12.17
CA ILE A 76 8.15 -4.44 -11.47
C ILE A 76 7.90 -5.95 -11.38
N LEU A 77 8.64 -6.75 -12.16
CA LEU A 77 8.48 -8.21 -12.23
C LEU A 77 8.60 -8.87 -10.86
N SER A 78 9.47 -8.38 -9.99
CA SER A 78 9.67 -8.90 -8.64
C SER A 78 8.44 -8.70 -7.74
N ALA A 79 7.89 -7.48 -7.70
CA ALA A 79 6.65 -7.18 -6.98
C ALA A 79 5.46 -7.96 -7.55
N TYR A 80 5.37 -8.03 -8.88
CA TYR A 80 4.34 -8.81 -9.58
C TYR A 80 4.45 -10.31 -9.27
N LYS A 81 5.65 -10.88 -9.29
CA LYS A 81 5.88 -12.28 -8.92
C LYS A 81 5.53 -12.55 -7.46
N SER A 82 5.99 -11.69 -6.54
CA SER A 82 5.76 -11.85 -5.10
C SER A 82 4.28 -11.93 -4.76
N ILE A 83 3.45 -11.09 -5.40
CA ILE A 83 2.01 -11.04 -5.11
C ILE A 83 1.18 -11.97 -6.00
N VAL A 84 1.41 -11.99 -7.31
CA VAL A 84 0.55 -12.72 -8.26
C VAL A 84 1.04 -14.13 -8.53
N HIS A 85 2.34 -14.32 -8.81
CA HIS A 85 2.87 -15.64 -9.19
C HIS A 85 2.88 -16.56 -7.97
N ASN A 86 3.48 -16.12 -6.87
CA ASN A 86 3.66 -16.95 -5.68
C ASN A 86 2.34 -17.36 -5.03
N ASN A 87 1.27 -16.58 -5.23
CA ASN A 87 -0.04 -16.86 -4.66
C ASN A 87 -1.07 -17.34 -5.69
N LEU A 88 -0.69 -17.48 -6.97
CA LEU A 88 -1.59 -17.81 -8.09
C LEU A 88 -2.84 -16.89 -8.16
N TRP A 89 -2.67 -15.59 -7.87
CA TRP A 89 -3.75 -14.60 -7.87
C TRP A 89 -4.00 -14.01 -9.27
N VAL A 90 -4.30 -14.90 -10.22
CA VAL A 90 -4.58 -14.57 -11.63
C VAL A 90 -6.06 -14.27 -11.92
N ASN A 91 -6.89 -14.23 -10.87
CA ASN A 91 -8.33 -13.95 -11.01
C ASN A 91 -8.59 -12.48 -11.30
N GLU A 92 -9.57 -12.24 -12.17
CA GLU A 92 -10.10 -10.90 -12.41
C GLU A 92 -11.14 -10.50 -11.36
N SER A 93 -11.32 -9.22 -11.05
CA SER A 93 -10.63 -8.05 -11.63
C SER A 93 -9.30 -7.67 -10.96
N PHE A 94 -8.86 -8.46 -9.97
CA PHE A 94 -7.66 -8.16 -9.18
C PHE A 94 -6.41 -8.14 -10.05
N HIS A 95 -6.19 -9.19 -10.85
CA HIS A 95 -4.97 -9.34 -11.64
C HIS A 95 -4.73 -8.14 -12.57
N SER A 96 -5.74 -7.73 -13.34
CA SER A 96 -5.62 -6.54 -14.20
C SER A 96 -5.41 -5.26 -13.40
N CYS A 97 -6.15 -5.06 -12.30
CA CYS A 97 -6.06 -3.85 -11.49
C CYS A 97 -4.69 -3.68 -10.83
N PHE A 98 -4.20 -4.75 -10.17
CA PHE A 98 -2.90 -4.77 -9.52
C PHE A 98 -1.78 -4.50 -10.53
N TYR A 99 -1.81 -5.16 -11.68
CA TYR A 99 -0.81 -4.94 -12.73
C TYR A 99 -0.84 -3.51 -13.29
N HIS A 100 -2.03 -2.92 -13.44
CA HIS A 100 -2.17 -1.54 -13.89
C HIS A 100 -1.52 -0.56 -12.91
N PHE A 101 -1.69 -0.75 -11.61
CA PHE A 101 -1.01 0.06 -10.61
C PHE A 101 0.52 -0.07 -10.70
N LEU A 102 1.05 -1.28 -10.90
CA LEU A 102 2.50 -1.48 -11.02
C LEU A 102 3.08 -0.76 -12.25
N ILE A 103 2.44 -0.89 -13.42
CA ILE A 103 2.88 -0.19 -14.63
C ILE A 103 2.74 1.32 -14.47
N PHE A 104 1.63 1.79 -13.90
CA PHE A 104 1.40 3.20 -13.64
C PHE A 104 2.51 3.80 -12.76
N ILE A 105 2.92 3.08 -11.72
CA ILE A 105 4.03 3.48 -10.85
C ILE A 105 5.35 3.55 -11.61
N PHE A 106 5.67 2.48 -12.34
CA PHE A 106 6.92 2.35 -13.08
C PHE A 106 7.09 3.43 -14.15
N GLU A 107 6.06 3.68 -14.97
CA GLU A 107 6.13 4.65 -16.06
C GLU A 107 6.28 6.10 -15.58
N ASN A 108 5.70 6.40 -14.42
CA ASN A 108 5.69 7.77 -13.86
C ASN A 108 6.82 8.04 -12.87
N LYS A 109 7.63 7.03 -12.53
CA LYS A 109 8.81 7.17 -11.64
C LYS A 109 8.47 7.94 -10.37
N PHE A 110 7.43 7.45 -9.68
CA PHE A 110 6.99 8.05 -8.43
C PHE A 110 8.13 8.06 -7.40
N ALA A 111 8.20 9.13 -6.62
CA ALA A 111 9.28 9.37 -5.68
C ALA A 111 8.73 9.88 -4.34
N ILE A 112 9.31 9.39 -3.25
CA ILE A 112 9.02 9.84 -1.87
C ILE A 112 10.24 10.57 -1.34
N VAL A 113 10.08 11.79 -0.83
CA VAL A 113 11.18 12.56 -0.25
C VAL A 113 11.71 11.86 1.00
N ASP A 114 13.02 11.72 1.08
CA ASP A 114 13.64 11.31 2.33
C ASP A 114 13.54 12.42 3.37
N LYS A 115 12.93 12.13 4.52
CA LYS A 115 12.74 13.11 5.59
C LYS A 115 14.05 13.63 6.15
N ASN A 116 15.14 12.87 5.97
CA ASN A 116 16.47 13.24 6.44
C ASN A 116 17.29 14.00 5.37
N THR A 117 16.73 14.27 4.19
CA THR A 117 17.47 14.97 3.14
C THR A 117 17.65 16.45 3.47
N GLU A 118 18.86 16.96 3.24
CA GLU A 118 19.06 18.39 3.09
C GLU A 118 18.62 18.82 1.68
N VAL A 119 17.90 19.94 1.57
CA VAL A 119 17.46 20.49 0.28
C VAL A 119 18.54 21.42 -0.25
N LEU A 120 19.15 21.03 -1.37
CA LEU A 120 20.11 21.87 -2.08
C LEU A 120 19.36 22.80 -3.04
N ASN A 121 19.37 24.10 -2.73
CA ASN A 121 18.83 25.13 -3.61
C ASN A 121 19.93 25.63 -4.55
N ILE A 122 19.68 25.53 -5.85
CA ILE A 122 20.61 25.94 -6.90
C ILE A 122 19.93 27.08 -7.68
N SER A 123 20.55 28.25 -7.68
CA SER A 123 20.09 29.41 -8.47
C SER A 123 21.09 29.69 -9.57
N ILE A 124 20.69 29.49 -10.83
CA ILE A 124 21.52 29.73 -12.01
C ILE A 124 20.99 30.96 -12.73
N LYS A 125 21.84 31.98 -12.87
CA LYS A 125 21.57 33.15 -13.69
C LYS A 125 21.94 32.83 -15.14
N ASN A 126 20.95 32.82 -16.02
CA ASN A 126 21.14 32.63 -17.45
C ASN A 126 21.68 33.90 -18.12
N LYS A 127 22.15 33.74 -19.37
CA LYS A 127 22.68 34.84 -20.19
C LYS A 127 21.67 35.96 -20.47
N ASP A 128 20.37 35.65 -20.42
CA ASP A 128 19.25 36.59 -20.57
C ASP A 128 18.83 37.26 -19.23
N ALA A 129 19.67 37.13 -18.19
CA ALA A 129 19.41 37.60 -16.83
C ALA A 129 18.19 36.95 -16.13
N THR A 130 17.62 35.88 -16.70
CA THR A 130 16.62 35.06 -15.98
C THR A 130 17.30 34.21 -14.90
N ILE A 131 16.64 34.06 -13.76
CA ILE A 131 17.11 33.19 -12.66
C ILE A 131 16.30 31.91 -12.72
N ASN A 132 16.97 30.79 -13.00
CA ASN A 132 16.40 29.46 -12.86
C ASN A 132 16.73 28.94 -11.46
N ASN A 133 15.69 28.62 -10.69
CA ASN A 133 15.82 27.97 -9.40
C ASN A 133 15.54 26.48 -9.56
N SER A 134 16.45 25.66 -9.05
CA SER A 134 16.31 24.23 -8.96
C SER A 134 16.49 23.79 -7.52
N GLN A 135 15.73 22.77 -7.12
CA GLN A 135 15.90 22.12 -5.83
C GLN A 135 16.36 20.69 -6.08
N ALA A 136 17.41 20.26 -5.39
CA ALA A 136 17.86 18.88 -5.38
C ALA A 136 17.74 18.31 -3.97
N PHE A 137 17.21 17.10 -3.87
CA PHE A 137 17.06 16.38 -2.62
C PHE A 137 17.06 14.87 -2.87
N GLN A 138 17.22 14.10 -1.80
CA GLN A 138 17.19 12.65 -1.85
C GLN A 138 15.76 12.12 -1.81
N VAL A 139 15.49 11.13 -2.65
CA VAL A 139 14.19 10.45 -2.72
C VAL A 139 14.35 8.95 -2.73
N TYR A 140 13.33 8.26 -2.23
CA TYR A 140 13.12 6.84 -2.45
C TYR A 140 12.35 6.62 -3.76
N ASP A 141 12.83 5.69 -4.58
CA ASP A 141 12.12 5.19 -5.75
C ASP A 141 10.96 4.28 -5.29
N VAL A 142 9.73 4.60 -5.71
CA VAL A 142 8.54 3.86 -5.26
C VAL A 142 8.49 2.44 -5.82
N THR A 143 9.04 2.18 -7.00
CA THR A 143 9.15 0.82 -7.55
C THR A 143 10.05 -0.04 -6.68
N ASP A 144 11.22 0.48 -6.28
CA ASP A 144 12.14 -0.24 -5.38
C ASP A 144 11.56 -0.44 -3.97
N LEU A 145 10.85 0.57 -3.44
CA LEU A 145 10.14 0.45 -2.16
C LEU A 145 9.10 -0.67 -2.22
N LEU A 146 8.18 -0.63 -3.18
CA LEU A 146 7.10 -1.62 -3.28
C LEU A 146 7.62 -3.03 -3.52
N ARG A 147 8.69 -3.19 -4.30
CA ARG A 147 9.39 -4.47 -4.44
C ARG A 147 9.79 -5.02 -3.07
N THR A 148 10.48 -4.19 -2.27
CA THR A 148 11.02 -4.61 -0.98
C THR A 148 9.90 -4.91 0.01
N ILE A 149 8.92 -4.00 0.12
CA ILE A 149 7.75 -4.17 0.97
C ILE A 149 7.04 -5.48 0.65
N PHE A 150 6.67 -5.70 -0.62
CA PHE A 150 5.92 -6.91 -0.99
C PHE A 150 6.75 -8.18 -0.81
N PHE A 151 8.05 -8.16 -1.08
CA PHE A 151 8.90 -9.31 -0.80
C PHE A 151 8.81 -9.75 0.67
N GLU A 152 8.87 -8.79 1.60
CA GLU A 152 8.92 -9.06 3.04
C GLU A 152 7.54 -9.43 3.63
N ILE A 153 6.45 -8.81 3.15
CA ILE A 153 5.11 -9.01 3.75
C ILE A 153 4.23 -10.01 3.03
N THR A 154 4.63 -10.53 1.86
CA THR A 154 3.77 -11.43 1.06
C THR A 154 3.21 -12.57 1.91
N ASN A 155 4.04 -13.26 2.70
CA ASN A 155 3.58 -14.38 3.52
C ASN A 155 2.54 -13.96 4.58
N LYS A 156 2.69 -12.75 5.16
CA LYS A 156 1.73 -12.19 6.13
C LYS A 156 0.42 -11.76 5.46
N ILE A 157 0.49 -11.21 4.24
CA ILE A 157 -0.72 -10.88 3.47
C ILE A 157 -1.46 -12.16 3.07
N SER A 158 -0.74 -13.19 2.64
CA SER A 158 -1.31 -14.45 2.15
C SER A 158 -1.92 -15.32 3.26
N SER A 159 -1.66 -15.03 4.54
CA SER A 159 -2.36 -15.69 5.66
C SER A 159 -3.80 -15.21 5.83
N PHE A 160 -4.18 -14.09 5.22
CA PHE A 160 -5.59 -13.66 5.18
C PHE A 160 -6.36 -14.42 4.10
N ASN A 161 -7.69 -14.39 4.18
CA ASN A 161 -8.51 -14.91 3.08
C ASN A 161 -8.16 -14.17 1.77
N LYS A 162 -8.19 -14.91 0.66
CA LYS A 162 -7.71 -14.44 -0.66
C LYS A 162 -8.28 -13.07 -1.07
N GLU A 163 -9.58 -12.85 -0.90
CA GLU A 163 -10.21 -11.59 -1.30
C GLU A 163 -9.68 -10.42 -0.45
N TYR A 164 -9.58 -10.60 0.86
CA TYR A 164 -9.04 -9.58 1.76
C TYR A 164 -7.56 -9.32 1.50
N ALA A 165 -6.77 -10.37 1.28
CA ALA A 165 -5.36 -10.29 0.91
C ALA A 165 -5.14 -9.48 -0.37
N GLN A 166 -6.00 -9.68 -1.37
CA GLN A 166 -6.00 -8.92 -2.63
C GLN A 166 -6.32 -7.43 -2.42
N LYS A 167 -7.34 -7.12 -1.62
CA LYS A 167 -7.68 -5.72 -1.24
C LYS A 167 -6.50 -5.07 -0.50
N LEU A 168 -5.88 -5.81 0.41
CA LEU A 168 -4.76 -5.33 1.21
C LEU A 168 -3.54 -4.99 0.34
N ALA A 169 -3.21 -5.83 -0.65
CA ALA A 169 -2.13 -5.57 -1.59
C ALA A 169 -2.33 -4.25 -2.37
N ILE A 170 -3.56 -3.98 -2.83
CA ILE A 170 -3.88 -2.69 -3.49
C ILE A 170 -3.85 -1.53 -2.48
N ALA A 171 -4.35 -1.73 -1.27
CA ALA A 171 -4.32 -0.70 -0.22
C ALA A 171 -2.89 -0.26 0.11
N ILE A 172 -1.94 -1.20 0.20
CA ILE A 172 -0.51 -0.90 0.42
C ILE A 172 0.04 -0.01 -0.69
N ILE A 173 -0.27 -0.31 -1.96
CA ILE A 173 0.13 0.55 -3.09
C ILE A 173 -0.41 1.97 -2.92
N ILE A 174 -1.68 2.12 -2.58
CA ILE A 174 -2.30 3.43 -2.40
C ILE A 174 -1.67 4.21 -1.25
N VAL A 175 -1.40 3.54 -0.12
CA VAL A 175 -0.70 4.17 1.03
C VAL A 175 0.68 4.69 0.61
N VAL A 176 1.42 3.94 -0.21
CA VAL A 176 2.72 4.39 -0.72
C VAL A 176 2.55 5.56 -1.69
N LEU A 177 1.61 5.47 -2.64
CA LEU A 177 1.33 6.55 -3.60
C LEU A 177 0.93 7.87 -2.92
N ARG A 178 0.19 7.81 -1.81
CA ARG A 178 -0.20 8.98 -1.02
C ARG A 178 0.95 9.71 -0.34
N LYS A 179 2.14 9.10 -0.28
CA LYS A 179 3.36 9.71 0.28
C LYS A 179 4.25 10.34 -0.79
N THR A 180 3.87 10.28 -2.06
CA THR A 180 4.71 10.70 -3.18
C THR A 180 4.62 12.20 -3.47
N LEU A 181 5.68 12.75 -4.05
CA LEU A 181 5.71 14.14 -4.54
C LEU A 181 4.68 14.41 -5.64
N GLN A 182 4.37 13.36 -6.39
CA GLN A 182 3.50 13.38 -7.55
C GLN A 182 2.01 13.31 -7.18
N LEU A 183 1.64 13.08 -5.91
CA LEU A 183 0.26 12.75 -5.53
C LEU A 183 -0.76 13.76 -6.08
N GLU A 184 -0.51 15.05 -5.94
CA GLU A 184 -1.45 16.08 -6.37
C GLU A 184 -1.70 16.02 -7.89
N ALA A 185 -0.63 15.82 -8.67
CA ALA A 185 -0.68 15.72 -10.12
C ALA A 185 -1.42 14.48 -10.63
N PHE A 186 -1.41 13.38 -9.87
CA PHE A 186 -1.92 12.08 -10.29
C PHE A 186 -3.11 11.56 -9.45
N SER A 187 -3.60 12.35 -8.50
CA SER A 187 -4.72 11.98 -7.62
C SER A 187 -5.94 11.47 -8.39
N LYS A 188 -6.33 12.17 -9.46
CA LYS A 188 -7.44 11.79 -10.33
C LYS A 188 -7.20 10.48 -11.08
N ASP A 189 -5.96 10.21 -11.46
CA ASP A 189 -5.59 8.98 -12.18
C ASP A 189 -5.62 7.78 -11.24
N ILE A 190 -5.11 7.93 -10.02
CA ILE A 190 -5.19 6.91 -8.96
C ILE A 190 -6.66 6.58 -8.66
N ASP A 191 -7.50 7.59 -8.49
CA ASP A 191 -8.94 7.41 -8.28
C ASP A 191 -9.60 6.71 -9.47
N ALA A 192 -9.23 7.07 -10.71
CA ALA A 192 -9.77 6.47 -11.92
C ALA A 192 -9.36 5.00 -12.09
N LEU A 193 -8.13 4.64 -11.71
CA LEU A 193 -7.66 3.25 -11.67
C LEU A 193 -8.44 2.43 -10.65
N LEU A 194 -8.64 2.98 -9.45
CA LEU A 194 -9.34 2.29 -8.37
C LEU A 194 -10.84 2.15 -8.64
N LYS A 195 -11.48 3.15 -9.26
CA LYS A 195 -12.92 3.11 -9.62
C LYS A 195 -13.31 1.95 -10.52
N LYS A 196 -12.37 1.39 -11.26
CA LYS A 196 -12.61 0.21 -12.12
C LYS A 196 -12.68 -1.09 -11.32
N TYR A 197 -12.33 -1.06 -10.03
CA TYR A 197 -12.27 -2.22 -9.17
C TYR A 197 -13.49 -2.28 -8.23
N GLN A 198 -14.13 -3.45 -8.18
CA GLN A 198 -15.41 -3.63 -7.48
C GLN A 198 -15.33 -3.41 -5.96
N PHE A 199 -14.13 -3.47 -5.38
CA PHE A 199 -13.90 -3.32 -3.95
C PHE A 199 -13.26 -1.98 -3.57
N GLN A 200 -13.53 -0.92 -4.35
CA GLN A 200 -12.97 0.41 -4.10
C GLN A 200 -13.19 0.89 -2.65
N GLU A 201 -14.42 0.82 -2.14
CA GLU A 201 -14.76 1.33 -0.80
C GLU A 201 -13.98 0.58 0.29
N ASP A 202 -14.00 -0.76 0.25
CA ASP A 202 -13.25 -1.59 1.20
C ASP A 202 -11.75 -1.29 1.20
N ILE A 203 -11.16 -1.05 0.01
CA ILE A 203 -9.75 -0.68 -0.10
C ILE A 203 -9.49 0.67 0.55
N LEU A 204 -10.35 1.67 0.31
CA LEU A 204 -10.19 3.00 0.90
C LEU A 204 -10.32 2.95 2.43
N ASP A 205 -11.22 2.12 2.95
CA ASP A 205 -11.34 1.89 4.39
C ASP A 205 -10.07 1.24 4.96
N ILE A 206 -9.51 0.22 4.30
CA ILE A 206 -8.24 -0.38 4.70
C ILE A 206 -7.10 0.64 4.67
N VAL A 207 -7.03 1.48 3.63
CA VAL A 207 -6.03 2.56 3.53
C VAL A 207 -6.13 3.49 4.73
N LEU A 208 -7.33 3.94 5.10
CA LEU A 208 -7.55 4.79 6.27
C LEU A 208 -7.11 4.12 7.57
N LEU A 209 -7.39 2.82 7.72
CA LEU A 209 -6.97 2.06 8.90
C LEU A 209 -5.44 1.93 9.00
N ILE A 210 -4.75 1.70 7.88
CA ILE A 210 -3.29 1.66 7.84
C ILE A 210 -2.70 3.03 8.21
N GLU A 211 -3.22 4.11 7.60
CA GLU A 211 -2.76 5.49 7.84
C GLU A 211 -3.00 5.95 9.28
N ASN A 212 -4.13 5.56 9.88
CA ASN A 212 -4.47 5.82 11.28
C ASN A 212 -3.75 4.89 12.27
N LYS A 213 -2.83 4.05 11.79
CA LYS A 213 -2.05 3.11 12.61
C LYS A 213 -2.93 2.20 13.46
N ASP A 214 -3.99 1.68 12.85
CA ASP A 214 -4.78 0.62 13.47
C ASP A 214 -3.90 -0.62 13.70
N LYS A 215 -3.94 -1.15 14.93
CA LYS A 215 -3.06 -2.23 15.40
C LYS A 215 -3.08 -3.47 14.51
N ARG A 216 -4.20 -3.73 13.83
CA ARG A 216 -4.35 -4.87 12.91
C ARG A 216 -3.36 -4.81 11.74
N PHE A 217 -2.89 -3.60 11.41
CA PHE A 217 -1.96 -3.35 10.32
C PHE A 217 -0.58 -2.88 10.82
N ASP A 218 -0.25 -3.08 12.10
CA ASP A 218 1.06 -2.72 12.66
C ASP A 218 2.21 -3.35 11.86
N PHE A 219 2.02 -4.58 11.36
CA PHE A 219 3.03 -5.26 10.55
C PHE A 219 3.34 -4.53 9.24
N ILE A 220 2.37 -3.82 8.65
CA ILE A 220 2.56 -3.03 7.42
C ILE A 220 3.34 -1.75 7.76
N ASN A 221 2.94 -1.08 8.84
CA ASN A 221 3.62 0.13 9.29
C ASN A 221 5.08 -0.14 9.69
N GLN A 222 5.32 -1.23 10.42
CA GLN A 222 6.66 -1.72 10.72
C GLN A 222 7.46 -1.99 9.44
N GLU A 223 6.86 -2.67 8.46
CA GLU A 223 7.56 -2.93 7.20
C GLU A 223 7.92 -1.65 6.45
N PHE A 224 7.02 -0.66 6.40
CA PHE A 224 7.35 0.62 5.80
C PHE A 224 8.57 1.24 6.49
N ASP A 225 8.56 1.33 7.82
CA ASP A 225 9.67 1.91 8.59
C ASP A 225 10.99 1.16 8.36
N ASP A 226 10.96 -0.17 8.28
CA ASP A 226 12.15 -0.99 8.06
C ASP A 226 12.63 -0.91 6.61
N THR A 227 11.73 -0.87 5.64
CA THR A 227 12.07 -0.69 4.22
C THR A 227 12.74 0.67 4.00
N PHE A 228 12.22 1.75 4.59
CA PHE A 228 12.84 3.08 4.47
C PHE A 228 14.27 3.14 5.03
N LYS A 229 14.64 2.27 5.98
CA LYS A 229 16.02 2.16 6.48
C LYS A 229 16.94 1.35 5.56
N LYS A 230 16.39 0.43 4.77
CA LYS A 230 17.15 -0.51 3.93
C LYS A 230 17.35 0.01 2.49
N VAL A 231 16.33 0.65 1.93
CA VAL A 231 16.33 1.08 0.52
C VAL A 231 17.19 2.32 0.36
N LYS A 232 18.04 2.32 -0.67
CA LYS A 232 18.91 3.46 -0.99
C LYS A 232 18.09 4.59 -1.61
N THR A 233 18.42 5.82 -1.22
CA THR A 233 17.89 7.01 -1.86
C THR A 233 18.67 7.34 -3.13
N THR A 234 18.03 8.08 -4.04
CA THR A 234 18.65 8.65 -5.24
C THR A 234 18.46 10.16 -5.27
N SER A 235 19.30 10.88 -6.01
CA SER A 235 19.17 12.32 -6.16
C SER A 235 18.04 12.66 -7.14
N PHE A 236 17.12 13.52 -6.73
CA PHE A 236 16.05 14.04 -7.55
C PHE A 236 16.17 15.55 -7.68
N THR A 237 15.99 16.08 -8.89
CA THR A 237 16.07 17.52 -9.15
C THR A 237 14.75 18.02 -9.73
N VAL A 238 14.16 19.02 -9.08
CA VAL A 238 13.00 19.74 -9.60
C VAL A 238 13.49 21.06 -10.17
N THR A 239 13.19 21.29 -11.45
CA THR A 239 13.46 22.57 -12.12
C THR A 239 12.12 23.13 -12.59
N ASN A 240 11.74 24.32 -12.10
CA ASN A 240 10.53 25.04 -12.48
C ASN A 240 9.25 24.16 -12.59
N ASN A 241 8.74 23.69 -11.44
CA ASN A 241 7.36 23.27 -11.15
C ASN A 241 6.63 22.28 -12.09
N LYS A 242 7.30 21.55 -12.98
CA LYS A 242 6.62 20.52 -13.78
C LYS A 242 7.30 19.18 -13.66
N LEU A 243 6.66 18.28 -12.91
CA LEU A 243 6.91 16.86 -13.05
C LEU A 243 6.25 16.38 -14.35
N PRO A 244 6.96 15.62 -15.20
CA PRO A 244 6.37 15.04 -16.39
C PRO A 244 5.31 14.02 -15.98
N SER A 245 4.10 14.13 -16.54
CA SER A 245 3.07 13.11 -16.42
C SER A 245 2.99 12.27 -17.69
N LYS A 246 3.10 10.95 -17.57
CA LYS A 246 2.84 10.00 -18.66
C LYS A 246 1.86 8.96 -18.18
N ILE A 247 0.65 8.99 -18.73
CA ILE A 247 -0.35 7.98 -18.43
C ILE A 247 -0.40 7.02 -19.62
N SER A 248 0.16 5.81 -19.50
CA SER A 248 -0.28 4.72 -20.36
C SER A 248 -1.60 4.18 -19.82
N THR A 249 -2.65 4.29 -20.63
CA THR A 249 -4.00 3.85 -20.25
C THR A 249 -4.31 2.42 -20.69
N LYS A 250 -3.42 1.79 -21.47
CA LYS A 250 -3.66 0.47 -22.07
C LYS A 250 -2.68 -0.55 -21.50
N LEU A 251 -3.23 -1.60 -20.88
CA LEU A 251 -2.45 -2.75 -20.45
C LEU A 251 -1.92 -3.52 -21.67
N PRO A 252 -0.69 -4.07 -21.60
CA PRO A 252 -0.20 -5.01 -22.60
C PRO A 252 -1.08 -6.28 -22.65
N GLU A 253 -0.98 -7.02 -23.74
CA GLU A 253 -1.68 -8.30 -23.87
C GLU A 253 -1.06 -9.35 -22.95
N LYS A 254 -1.91 -10.19 -22.35
CA LYS A 254 -1.44 -11.32 -21.56
C LYS A 254 -0.87 -12.38 -22.49
N GLN A 255 0.20 -13.02 -22.07
CA GLN A 255 0.82 -14.14 -22.75
C GLN A 255 0.56 -15.42 -21.96
N LEU A 256 0.42 -16.53 -22.67
CA LEU A 256 0.30 -17.84 -22.05
C LEU A 256 1.67 -18.27 -21.54
N MET A 257 1.82 -18.37 -20.22
CA MET A 257 3.08 -18.70 -19.55
C MET A 257 2.87 -19.87 -18.58
N TYR A 258 3.93 -20.66 -18.38
CA TYR A 258 3.93 -21.73 -17.40
C TYR A 258 4.26 -21.18 -16.01
N LEU A 259 3.47 -21.56 -15.01
CA LEU A 259 3.82 -21.42 -13.59
C LEU A 259 4.10 -22.81 -13.05
N SER A 260 5.35 -23.08 -12.67
CA SER A 260 5.63 -24.24 -11.81
C SER A 260 4.98 -23.98 -10.45
N SER A 261 4.14 -24.90 -9.99
CA SER A 261 3.53 -24.87 -8.64
C SER A 261 4.54 -25.14 -7.51
N MET A 262 5.84 -25.26 -7.83
CA MET A 262 6.91 -25.43 -6.86
C MET A 262 8.09 -24.54 -7.23
N HIS A 263 8.39 -23.55 -6.38
CA HIS A 263 9.75 -23.14 -6.00
C HIS A 263 9.64 -22.19 -4.78
N PHE A 264 9.45 -22.78 -3.59
CA PHE A 264 9.68 -22.09 -2.32
C PHE A 264 11.18 -22.04 -1.94
N THR A 265 12.09 -22.50 -2.82
CA THR A 265 13.50 -22.75 -2.48
C THR A 265 14.54 -21.95 -3.26
N ASP A 266 14.16 -21.19 -4.29
CA ASP A 266 15.15 -20.61 -5.21
C ASP A 266 15.40 -19.11 -4.99
N LEU A 267 14.94 -18.55 -3.86
CA LEU A 267 15.17 -17.15 -3.49
C LEU A 267 16.30 -16.95 -2.45
N LEU A 268 17.15 -17.95 -2.23
CA LEU A 268 18.27 -17.85 -1.28
C LEU A 268 19.61 -17.38 -1.87
N PHE A 269 19.69 -17.01 -3.14
CA PHE A 269 20.91 -16.43 -3.70
C PHE A 269 20.57 -15.34 -4.71
N TYR A 270 20.66 -14.07 -4.27
CA TYR A 270 21.44 -12.98 -4.87
C TYR A 270 21.35 -11.71 -4.01
#